data_AF-A0A6G1YWP2-F1
#
_entry.id   AF-A0A6G1YWP2-F1
#
_cell.length_a   1.000
_cell.length_b   1.000
_cell.length_c   1.000
_cell.angle_alpha   90.00
_cell.angle_beta   90.00
_cell.angle_gamma   90.00
#
_symmetry.space_group_name_H-M   'P 1'
#
loop_
_entity.id
_entity.type
_entity.pdbx_description
1 polymer ?
#
loop_
_entity_poly.entity_id
_entity_poly.type
_entity_poly.pdbx_seq_one_letter_code
_entity_poly.pdbx_strand_id
1 'polypeptide(L)'
;MNTGGSGSTQPKWDSVKRYKLTKMLNELGSISGHGTELVTVYVPPRRPIFDVIAQLRNESGTASNIKSDLTRTHVQDALSRTIEHLKLFKETPENGLVIFCGAIPSGKGFGTEKIELYPVLPPKPVQIQLYRCDDHFWIDHLRDMMKDDKVIGIIAIDTQEAGLGILTGDRWVVVDTMTSGVAGKHRQGGQSARRFERLRDNELNEYYHRVGDHAQKVFIDQFNVRGLIVGGPGPTKENFLREEYLDYRLQNNVITTLDTSYSGDEGIREIIDKVNDQGVMT
;
A
#
# COMPACT_ATOMS: atom_id res chain seq x y z
N MET A 1 -29.19 5.71 20.71
CA MET A 1 -28.46 4.46 20.97
C MET A 1 -27.76 4.02 19.70
N ASN A 2 -26.43 3.95 19.74
CA ASN A 2 -25.48 3.34 18.80
C ASN A 2 -25.62 3.54 17.28
N THR A 3 -24.83 4.48 16.75
CA THR A 3 -24.17 4.34 15.44
C THR A 3 -22.68 4.07 15.70
N GLY A 4 -22.33 2.80 15.84
CA GLY A 4 -20.94 2.36 15.98
C GLY A 4 -20.24 2.45 14.63
N GLY A 5 -19.44 3.50 14.43
CA GLY A 5 -18.48 3.58 13.34
C GLY A 5 -17.42 2.50 13.55
N SER A 6 -17.43 1.47 12.70
CA SER A 6 -16.39 0.46 12.62
C SER A 6 -15.12 1.11 12.08
N GLY A 7 -14.30 1.68 12.96
CA GLY A 7 -12.91 1.98 12.65
C GLY A 7 -12.20 0.66 12.33
N SER A 8 -12.00 0.39 11.05
CA SER A 8 -11.21 -0.76 10.60
C SER A 8 -9.74 -0.50 10.97
N THR A 9 -9.38 -0.83 12.21
CA THR A 9 -7.99 -0.94 12.64
C THR A 9 -7.34 -2.02 11.80
N GLN A 10 -6.65 -1.63 10.73
CA GLN A 10 -5.78 -2.54 9.98
C GLN A 10 -4.84 -3.21 11.00
N PRO A 11 -4.72 -4.54 11.03
CA PRO A 11 -3.93 -5.22 12.02
C PRO A 11 -2.48 -4.77 11.87
N LYS A 12 -2.01 -3.98 12.85
CA LYS A 12 -0.62 -3.50 12.94
C LYS A 12 0.28 -4.72 12.88
N TRP A 13 0.93 -4.91 11.73
CA TRP A 13 1.72 -6.10 11.48
C TRP A 13 2.87 -6.14 12.47
N ASP A 14 3.00 -7.24 13.21
CA ASP A 14 4.00 -7.43 14.25
C ASP A 14 5.40 -7.15 13.68
N SER A 15 6.09 -6.15 14.23
CA SER A 15 7.41 -5.71 13.78
C SER A 15 8.42 -6.86 13.76
N VAL A 16 8.25 -7.87 14.62
CA VAL A 16 9.08 -9.07 14.66
C VAL A 16 8.77 -10.00 13.48
N LYS A 17 7.49 -10.21 13.15
CA LYS A 17 7.08 -11.01 11.98
C LYS A 17 7.55 -10.37 10.69
N ARG A 18 7.46 -9.04 10.61
CA ARG A 18 7.98 -8.27 9.49
C ARG A 18 9.48 -8.45 9.31
N TYR A 19 10.25 -8.28 10.38
CA TYR A 19 11.70 -8.45 10.32
C TYR A 19 12.09 -9.88 9.88
N LYS A 20 11.42 -10.91 10.44
CA LYS A 20 11.64 -12.30 10.04
C LYS A 20 11.34 -12.53 8.56
N LEU A 21 10.22 -11.99 8.05
CA LEU A 21 9.89 -12.13 6.63
C LEU A 21 10.89 -11.39 5.74
N THR A 22 11.30 -10.16 6.09
CA THR A 22 12.32 -9.41 5.33
C THR A 22 13.61 -10.23 5.23
N LYS A 23 14.06 -10.79 6.35
CA LYS A 23 15.27 -11.59 6.40
C LYS A 23 15.15 -12.82 5.50
N MET A 24 14.03 -13.54 5.58
CA MET A 24 13.74 -14.70 4.73
C MET A 24 13.71 -14.33 3.24
N LEU A 25 13.06 -13.22 2.85
CA LEU A 25 13.03 -12.78 1.45
C LEU A 25 14.41 -12.37 0.92
N ASN A 26 15.28 -11.84 1.79
CA ASN A 26 16.67 -11.54 1.41
C ASN A 26 17.48 -12.82 1.21
N GLU A 27 17.32 -13.80 2.09
CA GLU A 27 17.93 -15.13 1.94
C GLU A 27 17.44 -15.81 0.65
N LEU A 28 16.13 -15.86 0.42
CA LEU A 28 15.53 -16.43 -0.80
C LEU A 28 15.99 -15.71 -2.07
N GLY A 29 16.20 -14.40 -2.01
CA GLY A 29 16.68 -13.60 -3.15
C GLY A 29 18.16 -13.82 -3.48
N SER A 30 18.95 -14.35 -2.54
CA SER A 30 20.36 -14.71 -2.79
C SER A 30 20.54 -16.12 -3.36
N ILE A 31 19.49 -16.93 -3.34
CA ILE A 31 19.51 -18.30 -3.83
C ILE A 31 19.33 -18.25 -5.35
N SER A 32 20.24 -18.91 -6.07
CA SER A 32 20.18 -19.09 -7.51
C SER A 32 20.39 -20.57 -7.81
N GLY A 33 19.45 -21.15 -8.55
CA GLY A 33 19.48 -22.54 -8.98
C GLY A 33 20.35 -22.74 -10.23
N HIS A 34 20.83 -23.97 -10.42
CA HIS A 34 21.52 -24.37 -11.64
C HIS A 34 20.51 -24.71 -12.76
N GLY A 35 19.68 -23.73 -13.15
CA GLY A 35 18.60 -23.88 -14.14
C GLY A 35 17.20 -23.80 -13.53
N THR A 36 16.19 -24.34 -14.20
CA THR A 36 14.77 -24.21 -13.81
C THR A 36 14.37 -25.19 -12.70
N GLU A 37 14.98 -25.04 -11.52
CA GLU A 37 14.87 -26.00 -10.40
C GLU A 37 14.20 -25.40 -9.15
N LEU A 38 13.84 -24.11 -9.22
CA LEU A 38 13.17 -23.40 -8.13
C LEU A 38 11.70 -23.16 -8.48
N VAL A 39 10.82 -23.77 -7.68
CA VAL A 39 9.37 -23.67 -7.79
C VAL A 39 8.84 -22.58 -6.88
N THR A 40 8.04 -21.68 -7.45
CA THR A 40 7.31 -20.65 -6.73
C THR A 40 5.81 -20.81 -6.94
N VAL A 41 5.03 -20.88 -5.85
CA VAL A 41 3.58 -21.02 -5.88
C VAL A 41 2.91 -19.94 -5.02
N TYR A 42 2.07 -19.12 -5.64
CA TYR A 42 1.18 -18.17 -4.97
C TYR A 42 -0.26 -18.67 -5.04
N VAL A 43 -0.88 -18.81 -3.86
CA VAL A 43 -2.27 -19.23 -3.69
C VAL A 43 -3.06 -18.05 -3.12
N PRO A 44 -3.98 -17.45 -3.90
CA PRO A 44 -4.80 -16.35 -3.41
C PRO A 44 -5.82 -16.85 -2.38
N PRO A 45 -6.31 -15.98 -1.48
CA PRO A 45 -7.33 -16.35 -0.52
C PRO A 45 -8.60 -16.76 -1.28
N ARG A 46 -9.38 -17.68 -0.70
CA ARG A 46 -10.61 -18.25 -1.28
C ARG A 46 -10.41 -19.24 -2.43
N ARG A 47 -9.19 -19.40 -2.96
CA ARG A 47 -8.91 -20.48 -3.92
C ARG A 47 -8.86 -21.82 -3.18
N PRO A 48 -9.61 -22.86 -3.57
CA PRO A 48 -9.51 -24.17 -2.92
C PRO A 48 -8.14 -24.80 -3.14
N ILE A 49 -7.53 -25.31 -2.06
CA ILE A 49 -6.22 -25.99 -2.12
C ILE A 49 -6.26 -27.22 -3.03
N PHE A 50 -7.39 -27.91 -3.09
CA PHE A 50 -7.59 -29.08 -3.95
C PHE A 50 -7.31 -28.76 -5.42
N ASP A 51 -7.78 -27.61 -5.91
CA ASP A 51 -7.58 -27.21 -7.31
C ASP A 51 -6.10 -26.90 -7.59
N VAL A 52 -5.41 -26.27 -6.63
CA VAL A 52 -3.96 -26.00 -6.72
C VAL A 52 -3.19 -27.31 -6.74
N ILE A 53 -3.53 -28.28 -5.89
CA ILE A 53 -2.91 -29.61 -5.90
C ILE A 53 -3.13 -30.32 -7.23
N ALA A 54 -4.34 -30.24 -7.80
CA ALA A 54 -4.63 -30.83 -9.11
C ALA A 54 -3.78 -30.20 -10.22
N GLN A 55 -3.64 -28.87 -10.21
CA GLN A 55 -2.77 -28.15 -11.13
C GLN A 55 -1.31 -28.62 -10.99
N LEU A 56 -0.76 -28.62 -9.77
CA LEU A 56 0.64 -29.02 -9.53
C LEU A 56 0.92 -30.48 -9.92
N ARG A 57 -0.07 -31.38 -9.81
CA ARG A 57 0.05 -32.76 -10.29
C ARG A 57 0.17 -32.84 -11.81
N ASN A 58 -0.64 -32.04 -12.54
CA ASN A 58 -0.53 -31.97 -13.99
C ASN A 58 0.83 -31.42 -14.41
N GLU A 59 1.32 -30.40 -13.72
CA GLU A 59 2.65 -29.82 -13.96
C GLU A 59 3.78 -30.82 -13.66
N SER A 60 3.64 -31.62 -12.61
CA SER A 60 4.59 -32.71 -12.30
C SER A 60 4.61 -33.79 -13.40
N GLY A 61 3.47 -34.03 -14.05
CA GLY A 61 3.38 -34.90 -15.22
C GLY A 61 4.09 -34.29 -16.42
N THR A 62 3.91 -33.00 -16.68
CA THR A 62 4.61 -32.30 -17.78
C THR A 62 6.12 -32.24 -17.55
N ALA A 63 6.55 -32.05 -16.30
CA ALA A 63 7.95 -32.01 -15.91
C ALA A 63 8.71 -33.31 -16.23
N SER A 64 8.01 -34.45 -16.41
CA SER A 64 8.67 -35.70 -16.83
C SER A 64 9.32 -35.61 -18.21
N ASN A 65 8.92 -34.65 -19.04
CA ASN A 65 9.46 -34.44 -20.39
C ASN A 65 10.74 -33.57 -20.41
N ILE A 66 11.23 -33.13 -19.24
CA ILE A 66 12.48 -32.38 -19.14
C ILE A 66 13.65 -33.29 -19.56
N LYS A 67 14.50 -32.77 -20.46
CA LYS A 67 15.62 -33.49 -21.07
C LYS A 67 16.76 -33.77 -20.08
N SER A 68 17.03 -32.84 -19.16
CA SER A 68 18.05 -32.98 -18.13
C SER A 68 17.53 -33.88 -17.00
N ASP A 69 18.19 -35.01 -16.75
CA ASP A 69 17.78 -35.97 -15.72
C ASP A 69 17.83 -35.37 -14.30
N LEU A 70 18.84 -34.54 -14.02
CA LEU A 70 19.02 -33.87 -12.73
C LEU A 70 17.88 -32.87 -12.48
N THR A 71 17.69 -31.93 -13.42
CA THR A 71 16.65 -30.90 -13.36
C THR A 71 15.26 -31.52 -13.32
N ARG A 72 15.01 -32.58 -14.08
CA ARG A 72 13.75 -33.32 -14.03
C ARG A 72 13.47 -33.85 -12.63
N THR A 73 14.45 -34.48 -12.01
CA THR A 73 14.32 -35.06 -10.65
C THR A 73 14.08 -33.95 -9.62
N HIS A 74 14.86 -32.86 -9.67
CA HIS A 74 14.71 -31.73 -8.74
C HIS A 74 13.33 -31.07 -8.84
N VAL A 75 12.82 -30.84 -10.05
CA VAL A 75 11.49 -30.25 -10.26
C VAL A 75 10.39 -31.20 -9.76
N GLN A 76 10.46 -32.49 -10.09
CA GLN A 76 9.47 -33.48 -9.65
C GLN A 76 9.43 -33.62 -8.12
N ASP A 77 10.59 -33.63 -7.48
CA ASP A 77 10.68 -33.73 -6.02
C ASP A 77 10.21 -32.44 -5.34
N ALA A 78 10.54 -31.26 -5.88
CA ALA A 78 10.06 -29.97 -5.36
C ALA A 78 8.53 -29.85 -5.47
N LEU A 79 7.95 -30.27 -6.59
CA LEU A 79 6.49 -30.33 -6.78
C LEU A 79 5.84 -31.32 -5.81
N SER A 80 6.42 -32.50 -5.65
CA SER A 80 5.91 -33.52 -4.72
C SER A 80 5.89 -33.02 -3.28
N ARG A 81 6.98 -32.38 -2.82
CA ARG A 81 7.05 -31.78 -1.49
C ARG A 81 6.07 -30.62 -1.31
N THR A 82 5.90 -29.78 -2.34
CA THR A 82 4.91 -28.69 -2.31
C THR A 82 3.49 -29.24 -2.16
N ILE A 83 3.15 -30.30 -2.90
CA ILE A 83 1.85 -30.98 -2.80
C ILE A 83 1.65 -31.59 -1.41
N GLU A 84 2.66 -32.25 -0.85
CA GLU A 84 2.60 -32.80 0.51
C GLU A 84 2.37 -31.74 1.56
N HIS A 85 3.05 -30.60 1.44
CA HIS A 85 2.86 -29.48 2.36
C HIS A 85 1.46 -28.86 2.23
N LEU A 86 0.94 -28.69 1.01
CA LEU A 86 -0.41 -28.17 0.78
C LEU A 86 -1.49 -29.06 1.39
N LYS A 87 -1.31 -30.39 1.43
CA LYS A 87 -2.26 -31.32 2.08
C LYS A 87 -2.40 -31.09 3.59
N LEU A 88 -1.44 -30.44 4.24
CA LEU A 88 -1.52 -30.12 5.68
C LEU A 88 -2.56 -29.03 5.97
N PHE A 89 -2.90 -28.22 4.97
CA PHE A 89 -3.88 -27.15 5.08
C PHE A 89 -5.27 -27.68 4.69
N LYS A 90 -6.24 -27.57 5.62
CA LYS A 90 -7.65 -27.92 5.34
C LYS A 90 -8.33 -26.87 4.47
N GLU A 91 -8.00 -25.60 4.70
CA GLU A 91 -8.54 -24.44 4.00
C GLU A 91 -7.41 -23.43 3.75
N THR A 92 -7.61 -22.60 2.73
CA THR A 92 -6.64 -21.56 2.37
C THR A 92 -6.65 -20.46 3.44
N PRO A 93 -5.49 -20.05 3.97
CA PRO A 93 -5.40 -18.97 4.96
C PRO A 93 -6.02 -17.66 4.46
N GLU A 94 -6.44 -16.79 5.40
CA GLU A 94 -7.16 -15.54 5.09
C GLU A 94 -6.41 -14.60 4.13
N ASN A 95 -5.09 -14.56 4.21
CA ASN A 95 -4.24 -13.74 3.35
C ASN A 95 -3.69 -14.49 2.12
N GLY A 96 -4.05 -15.76 1.95
CA GLY A 96 -3.44 -16.66 0.98
C GLY A 96 -2.21 -17.38 1.54
N LEU A 97 -1.52 -18.12 0.66
CA LEU A 97 -0.35 -18.92 0.99
C LEU A 97 0.67 -18.80 -0.14
N VAL A 98 1.95 -18.61 0.21
CA VAL A 98 3.05 -18.61 -0.75
C VAL A 98 4.02 -19.71 -0.35
N ILE A 99 4.44 -20.52 -1.33
CA ILE A 99 5.40 -21.61 -1.11
C ILE A 99 6.55 -21.43 -2.09
N PHE A 100 7.77 -21.39 -1.55
CA PHE A 100 9.00 -21.49 -2.31
C PHE A 100 9.61 -22.86 -2.03
N CYS A 101 9.88 -23.64 -3.08
CA CYS A 101 10.48 -24.95 -2.95
C CYS A 101 11.48 -25.19 -4.07
N GLY A 102 12.64 -25.76 -3.76
CA GLY A 102 13.63 -26.04 -4.79
C GLY A 102 14.87 -26.70 -4.22
N ALA A 103 15.71 -27.20 -5.13
CA ALA A 103 17.00 -27.77 -4.80
C ALA A 103 18.01 -26.64 -4.51
N ILE A 104 18.43 -26.49 -3.26
CA ILE A 104 19.37 -25.47 -2.84
C ILE A 104 20.73 -26.11 -2.58
N PRO A 105 21.81 -25.59 -3.18
CA PRO A 105 23.15 -26.10 -2.96
C PRO A 105 23.57 -25.86 -1.51
N SER A 106 23.73 -26.93 -0.73
CA SER A 106 24.13 -26.87 0.68
C SER A 106 25.66 -26.94 0.89
N GLY A 107 26.48 -26.96 -0.18
CA GLY A 107 27.94 -27.12 -0.12
C GLY A 107 28.68 -26.78 -1.42
N LYS A 108 30.02 -26.87 -1.41
CA LYS A 108 30.91 -26.55 -2.56
C LYS A 108 31.09 -27.72 -3.55
N GLY A 109 30.06 -28.52 -3.80
CA GLY A 109 30.15 -29.66 -4.71
C GLY A 109 28.83 -30.02 -5.37
N PHE A 110 28.88 -30.41 -6.65
CA PHE A 110 27.74 -30.91 -7.42
C PHE A 110 27.13 -32.16 -6.73
N GLY A 111 25.81 -32.19 -6.58
CA GLY A 111 25.08 -33.32 -5.96
C GLY A 111 24.93 -33.25 -4.43
N THR A 112 25.23 -32.11 -3.80
CA THR A 112 24.91 -31.85 -2.37
C THR A 112 23.67 -30.97 -2.20
N GLU A 113 22.88 -30.82 -3.26
CA GLU A 113 21.66 -30.03 -3.22
C GLU A 113 20.62 -30.71 -2.33
N LYS A 114 20.07 -29.92 -1.42
CA LYS A 114 18.95 -30.35 -0.59
C LYS A 114 17.72 -29.60 -1.05
N ILE A 115 16.64 -30.34 -1.24
CA ILE A 115 15.36 -29.72 -1.48
C ILE A 115 14.90 -29.11 -0.18
N GLU A 116 14.62 -27.82 -0.18
CA GLU A 116 14.05 -27.13 0.97
C GLU A 116 12.71 -26.50 0.57
N LEU A 117 11.86 -26.30 1.57
CA LEU A 117 10.53 -25.75 1.40
C LEU A 117 10.34 -24.63 2.42
N TYR A 118 9.96 -23.46 1.90
CA TYR A 118 9.74 -22.24 2.66
C TYR A 118 8.28 -21.82 2.50
N PRO A 119 7.41 -22.13 3.48
CA PRO A 119 6.04 -21.67 3.47
C PRO A 119 5.96 -20.28 4.09
N VAL A 120 5.28 -19.36 3.41
CA VAL A 120 5.10 -17.98 3.83
C VAL A 120 3.61 -17.65 3.89
N LEU A 121 3.20 -17.11 5.03
CA LEU A 121 1.89 -16.47 5.21
C LEU A 121 2.03 -14.98 4.91
N PRO A 122 1.44 -14.47 3.82
CA PRO A 122 1.58 -13.07 3.42
C PRO A 122 1.00 -12.07 4.45
N PRO A 123 1.58 -10.87 4.58
CA PRO A 123 1.05 -9.80 5.44
C PRO A 123 -0.34 -9.34 5.03
N LYS A 124 -0.58 -9.29 3.72
CA LYS A 124 -1.78 -8.78 3.07
C LYS A 124 -2.34 -9.87 2.13
N PRO A 125 -3.66 -9.88 1.86
CA PRO A 125 -4.27 -10.78 0.90
C PRO A 125 -3.59 -10.73 -0.50
N VAL A 126 -3.04 -11.86 -0.93
CA VAL A 126 -2.45 -12.01 -2.27
C VAL A 126 -3.57 -12.15 -3.31
N GLN A 127 -3.66 -11.29 -4.30
CA GLN A 127 -4.71 -11.39 -5.33
C GLN A 127 -4.35 -12.27 -6.53
N ILE A 128 -3.07 -12.57 -6.70
CA ILE A 128 -2.55 -13.31 -7.85
C ILE A 128 -2.52 -14.82 -7.59
N GLN A 129 -2.73 -15.60 -8.65
CA GLN A 129 -2.39 -17.01 -8.71
C GLN A 129 -1.18 -17.16 -9.63
N LEU A 130 -0.06 -17.63 -9.09
CA LEU A 130 1.18 -17.80 -9.83
C LEU A 130 1.74 -19.19 -9.55
N TYR A 131 2.09 -19.90 -10.60
CA TYR A 131 2.93 -21.09 -10.54
C TYR A 131 4.06 -20.88 -11.54
N ARG A 132 5.31 -21.01 -11.09
CA ARG A 132 6.48 -20.87 -11.96
C ARG A 132 7.65 -21.71 -11.48
N CYS A 133 8.35 -22.33 -12.42
CA CYS A 133 9.64 -22.95 -12.23
C CYS A 133 10.69 -22.08 -12.93
N ASP A 134 11.70 -21.61 -12.20
CA ASP A 134 12.74 -20.74 -12.72
C ASP A 134 14.08 -21.01 -12.02
N ASP A 135 15.12 -20.27 -12.39
CA ASP A 135 16.45 -20.30 -11.73
C ASP A 135 16.55 -19.41 -10.48
N HIS A 136 15.50 -18.66 -10.17
CA HIS A 136 15.35 -17.81 -8.98
C HIS A 136 13.93 -17.89 -8.43
N PHE A 137 13.77 -17.58 -7.14
CA PHE A 137 12.44 -17.47 -6.54
C PHE A 137 11.77 -16.14 -6.90
N TRP A 138 10.49 -16.21 -7.29
CA TRP A 138 9.69 -15.04 -7.61
C TRP A 138 9.19 -14.36 -6.34
N ILE A 139 10.03 -13.52 -5.73
CA ILE A 139 9.78 -12.85 -4.44
C ILE A 139 9.26 -11.40 -4.56
N ASP A 140 9.22 -10.84 -5.77
CA ASP A 140 8.93 -9.42 -6.00
C ASP A 140 7.57 -9.01 -5.46
N HIS A 141 6.55 -9.84 -5.68
CA HIS A 141 5.20 -9.56 -5.18
C HIS A 141 5.13 -9.51 -3.65
N LEU A 142 5.87 -10.38 -2.95
CA LEU A 142 5.96 -10.30 -1.48
C LEU A 142 6.78 -9.09 -1.02
N ARG A 143 7.86 -8.73 -1.74
CA ARG A 143 8.65 -7.53 -1.44
C ARG A 143 7.82 -6.27 -1.59
N ASP A 144 7.02 -6.17 -2.64
CA ASP A 144 6.12 -5.03 -2.86
C ASP A 144 5.05 -4.94 -1.77
N MET A 145 4.48 -6.07 -1.33
CA MET A 145 3.55 -6.08 -0.18
C MET A 145 4.20 -5.64 1.13
N MET A 146 5.52 -5.83 1.25
CA MET A 146 6.32 -5.46 2.42
C MET A 146 6.88 -4.05 2.36
N LYS A 147 6.92 -3.41 1.19
CA LYS A 147 7.19 -1.97 1.12
C LYS A 147 6.12 -1.29 1.98
N ASP A 148 6.55 -0.40 2.86
CA ASP A 148 5.58 0.51 3.47
C ASP A 148 4.92 1.24 2.32
N ASP A 149 3.61 1.04 2.14
CA ASP A 149 2.86 1.94 1.28
C ASP A 149 3.17 3.33 1.82
N LYS A 150 3.81 4.18 1.01
CA LYS A 150 4.04 5.57 1.38
C LYS A 150 2.65 6.17 1.55
N VAL A 151 2.21 6.28 2.80
CA VAL A 151 0.94 6.93 3.10
C VAL A 151 1.19 8.42 2.89
N ILE A 152 0.57 8.97 1.87
CA ILE A 152 0.63 10.39 1.52
C ILE A 152 -0.71 11.00 1.93
N GLY A 153 -0.65 12.07 2.72
CA GLY A 153 -1.83 12.89 3.01
C GLY A 153 -2.11 13.84 1.85
N ILE A 154 -3.38 14.08 1.58
CA ILE A 154 -3.84 15.06 0.59
C ILE A 154 -4.76 16.04 1.30
N ILE A 155 -4.49 17.33 1.15
CA ILE A 155 -5.37 18.41 1.61
C ILE A 155 -5.85 19.15 0.37
N ALA A 156 -7.15 19.13 0.10
CA ALA A 156 -7.77 20.03 -0.86
C ALA A 156 -8.43 21.17 -0.10
N ILE A 157 -7.94 22.40 -0.19
CA ILE A 157 -8.40 23.54 0.60
C ILE A 157 -8.92 24.69 -0.26
N ASP A 158 -10.10 25.18 0.10
CA ASP A 158 -10.63 26.46 -0.35
C ASP A 158 -11.25 27.23 0.83
N THR A 159 -11.62 28.49 0.59
CA THR A 159 -12.33 29.38 1.49
C THR A 159 -13.72 28.87 1.91
N GLN A 160 -14.34 27.97 1.14
CA GLN A 160 -15.67 27.42 1.44
C GLN A 160 -15.64 26.03 2.07
N GLU A 161 -14.71 25.18 1.64
CA GLU A 161 -14.64 23.80 2.08
C GLU A 161 -13.21 23.26 1.96
N ALA A 162 -12.92 22.20 2.72
CA ALA A 162 -11.67 21.48 2.66
C ALA A 162 -11.92 19.98 2.76
N GLY A 163 -11.09 19.21 2.06
CA GLY A 163 -11.10 17.75 2.08
C GLY A 163 -9.74 17.23 2.56
N LEU A 164 -9.78 16.22 3.43
CA LEU A 164 -8.63 15.46 3.88
C LEU A 164 -8.69 14.05 3.29
N GLY A 165 -7.76 13.76 2.41
CA GLY A 165 -7.63 12.49 1.72
C GLY A 165 -6.35 11.76 2.11
N ILE A 166 -6.37 10.44 1.94
CA ILE A 166 -5.19 9.60 2.11
C ILE A 166 -4.99 8.79 0.86
N LEU A 167 -3.74 8.78 0.40
CA LEU A 167 -3.28 7.98 -0.71
C LEU A 167 -2.26 6.95 -0.22
N THR A 168 -2.49 5.70 -0.60
CA THR A 168 -1.72 4.52 -0.20
C THR A 168 -1.46 3.68 -1.45
N GLY A 169 -0.30 3.86 -2.07
CA GLY A 169 -0.04 3.32 -3.43
C GLY A 169 -1.04 3.89 -4.42
N ASP A 170 -1.73 3.03 -5.18
CA ASP A 170 -2.74 3.42 -6.17
C ASP A 170 -4.15 3.64 -5.56
N ARG A 171 -4.32 3.41 -4.26
CA ARG A 171 -5.62 3.51 -3.59
C ARG A 171 -5.73 4.81 -2.81
N TRP A 172 -6.85 5.50 -2.98
CA TRP A 172 -7.15 6.71 -2.23
C TRP A 172 -8.50 6.62 -1.52
N VAL A 173 -8.61 7.33 -0.40
CA VAL A 173 -9.84 7.43 0.42
C VAL A 173 -9.96 8.85 0.95
N VAL A 174 -11.16 9.44 0.87
CA VAL A 174 -11.49 10.67 1.62
C VAL A 174 -11.79 10.28 3.05
N VAL A 175 -11.07 10.87 4.00
CA VAL A 175 -11.22 10.58 5.43
C VAL A 175 -12.16 11.57 6.10
N ASP A 176 -12.02 12.85 5.76
CA ASP A 176 -12.81 13.91 6.37
C ASP A 176 -13.03 15.05 5.38
N THR A 177 -14.17 15.72 5.54
CA THR A 177 -14.59 16.84 4.69
C THR A 177 -15.24 17.89 5.57
N MET A 178 -14.80 19.12 5.42
CA MET A 178 -15.21 20.22 6.27
C MET A 178 -15.64 21.43 5.46
N THR A 179 -16.58 22.17 6.02
CA THR A 179 -17.09 23.42 5.44
C THR A 179 -16.69 24.59 6.33
N SER A 180 -16.39 25.72 5.71
CA SER A 180 -15.93 26.92 6.42
C SER A 180 -17.05 27.60 7.18
N GLY A 181 -18.26 27.59 6.61
CA GLY A 181 -19.41 28.33 7.13
C GLY A 181 -19.27 29.85 6.98
N VAL A 182 -18.24 30.31 6.27
CA VAL A 182 -17.92 31.74 6.12
C VAL A 182 -18.84 32.38 5.08
N ALA A 183 -19.42 33.53 5.43
CA ALA A 183 -20.27 34.27 4.49
C ALA A 183 -19.45 34.83 3.32
N GLY A 184 -19.93 34.63 2.09
CA GLY A 184 -19.29 35.12 0.87
C GLY A 184 -19.11 36.65 0.83
N LYS A 185 -18.33 37.14 -0.14
CA LYS A 185 -18.06 38.58 -0.31
C LYS A 185 -19.34 39.39 -0.53
N HIS A 186 -19.64 40.31 0.40
CA HIS A 186 -20.71 41.28 0.23
C HIS A 186 -20.29 42.36 -0.76
N ARG A 187 -21.10 42.58 -1.80
CA ARG A 187 -20.84 43.58 -2.86
C ARG A 187 -21.28 45.00 -2.50
N GLN A 188 -22.09 45.17 -1.44
CA GLN A 188 -22.63 46.47 -1.07
C GLN A 188 -21.64 47.25 -0.19
N GLY A 189 -21.23 48.44 -0.66
CA GLY A 189 -20.38 49.37 0.09
C GLY A 189 -21.16 50.14 1.16
N GLY A 190 -20.46 50.56 2.22
CA GLY A 190 -21.04 51.35 3.31
C GLY A 190 -20.06 51.56 4.47
N GLN A 191 -20.45 52.34 5.48
CA GLN A 191 -19.63 52.63 6.67
C GLN A 191 -19.22 51.37 7.46
N SER A 192 -20.04 50.32 7.37
CA SER A 192 -19.81 49.04 8.02
C SER A 192 -19.01 48.04 7.17
N ALA A 193 -18.69 48.34 5.91
CA ALA A 193 -18.02 47.39 5.00
C ALA A 193 -16.69 46.87 5.58
N ARG A 194 -15.85 47.77 6.10
CA ARG A 194 -14.57 47.40 6.75
C ARG A 194 -14.75 46.52 7.98
N ARG A 195 -15.86 46.64 8.72
CA ARG A 195 -16.15 45.80 9.88
C ARG A 195 -16.50 44.38 9.44
N PHE A 196 -17.29 44.23 8.38
CA PHE A 196 -17.67 42.92 7.84
C PHE A 196 -16.50 42.19 7.19
N GLU A 197 -15.58 42.91 6.55
CA GLU A 197 -14.33 42.33 6.05
C GLU A 197 -13.49 41.73 7.19
N ARG A 198 -13.25 42.48 8.27
CA ARG A 198 -12.52 41.96 9.43
C ARG A 198 -13.19 40.77 10.09
N LEU A 199 -14.53 40.77 10.17
CA LEU A 199 -15.27 39.64 10.73
C LEU A 199 -15.04 38.39 9.87
N ARG A 200 -15.10 38.53 8.55
CA ARG A 200 -14.83 37.44 7.61
C ARG A 200 -13.40 36.92 7.74
N ASP A 201 -12.41 37.81 7.82
CA ASP A 201 -11.02 37.41 7.92
C ASP A 201 -10.77 36.61 9.22
N ASN A 202 -11.40 37.02 10.33
CA ASN A 202 -11.36 36.25 11.57
C ASN A 202 -12.03 34.87 11.44
N GLU A 203 -13.21 34.78 10.81
CA GLU A 203 -13.89 33.51 10.59
C GLU A 203 -13.08 32.56 9.67
N LEU A 204 -12.41 33.11 8.64
CA LEU A 204 -11.50 32.34 7.78
C LEU A 204 -10.28 31.83 8.55
N ASN A 205 -9.70 32.66 9.42
CA ASN A 205 -8.59 32.27 10.26
C ASN A 205 -8.98 31.12 11.22
N GLU A 206 -10.11 31.23 11.90
CA GLU A 206 -10.64 30.14 12.74
C GLU A 206 -10.92 28.86 11.93
N TYR A 207 -11.41 29.00 10.70
CA TYR A 207 -11.60 27.88 9.80
C TYR A 207 -10.27 27.19 9.45
N TYR A 208 -9.21 27.94 9.09
CA TYR A 208 -7.90 27.36 8.78
C TYR A 208 -7.26 26.66 9.98
N HIS A 209 -7.41 27.21 11.19
CA HIS A 209 -7.00 26.50 12.41
C HIS A 209 -7.73 25.17 12.59
N ARG A 210 -9.05 25.13 12.37
CA ARG A 210 -9.80 23.87 12.41
C ARG A 210 -9.30 22.86 11.38
N VAL A 211 -8.96 23.30 10.17
CA VAL A 211 -8.39 22.44 9.12
C VAL A 211 -7.05 21.86 9.58
N GLY A 212 -6.18 22.70 10.14
CA GLY A 212 -4.87 22.30 10.69
C GLY A 212 -4.99 21.25 11.81
N ASP A 213 -5.89 21.47 12.77
CA ASP A 213 -6.13 20.55 13.88
C ASP A 213 -6.67 19.19 13.41
N HIS A 214 -7.57 19.20 12.41
CA HIS A 214 -8.09 17.97 11.81
C HIS A 214 -7.01 17.24 11.02
N ALA A 215 -6.21 17.97 10.23
CA ALA A 215 -5.08 17.42 9.51
C ALA A 215 -4.08 16.77 10.47
N GLN A 216 -3.79 17.37 11.64
CA GLN A 216 -2.94 16.77 12.66
C GLN A 216 -3.52 15.44 13.16
N LYS A 217 -4.79 15.42 13.58
CA LYS A 217 -5.45 14.22 14.11
C LYS A 217 -5.48 13.09 13.08
N VAL A 218 -5.77 13.40 11.82
CA VAL A 218 -5.87 12.39 10.76
C VAL A 218 -4.48 11.93 10.34
N PHE A 219 -3.62 12.86 9.94
CA PHE A 219 -2.36 12.50 9.28
C PHE A 219 -1.26 12.07 10.24
N ILE A 220 -1.25 12.56 11.48
CA ILE A 220 -0.24 12.18 12.47
C ILE A 220 -0.77 11.04 13.33
N ASP A 221 -1.91 11.24 14.00
CA ASP A 221 -2.34 10.31 15.06
C ASP A 221 -2.94 9.01 14.49
N GLN A 222 -3.67 9.08 13.37
CA GLN A 222 -4.34 7.90 12.80
C GLN A 222 -3.50 7.17 11.75
N PHE A 223 -2.96 7.90 10.77
CA PHE A 223 -2.36 7.28 9.57
C PHE A 223 -0.84 7.42 9.44
N ASN A 224 -0.22 8.31 10.23
CA ASN A 224 1.22 8.56 10.24
C ASN A 224 1.81 8.73 8.83
N VAL A 225 1.33 9.76 8.12
CA VAL A 225 1.73 10.05 6.74
C VAL A 225 3.22 10.40 6.65
N ARG A 226 3.87 9.96 5.56
CA ARG A 226 5.29 10.29 5.28
C ARG A 226 5.45 11.51 4.40
N GLY A 227 4.37 11.99 3.81
CA GLY A 227 4.37 13.14 2.93
C GLY A 227 2.99 13.75 2.80
N LEU A 228 2.93 15.00 2.40
CA LEU A 228 1.71 15.77 2.28
C LEU A 228 1.65 16.47 0.91
N ILE A 229 0.48 16.44 0.29
CA ILE A 229 0.17 17.19 -0.92
C ILE A 229 -0.92 18.18 -0.58
N VAL A 230 -0.72 19.46 -0.90
CA VAL A 230 -1.70 20.51 -0.64
C VAL A 230 -2.18 21.08 -1.98
N GLY A 231 -3.45 20.89 -2.28
CA GLY A 231 -4.12 21.47 -3.43
C GLY A 231 -5.13 22.53 -3.02
N GLY A 232 -5.27 23.56 -3.84
CA GLY A 232 -6.32 24.56 -3.68
C GLY A 232 -6.12 25.72 -4.64
N PRO A 233 -6.96 26.76 -4.60
CA PRO A 233 -6.71 27.99 -5.30
C PRO A 233 -5.41 28.66 -4.79
N GLY A 234 -4.59 29.19 -5.71
CA GLY A 234 -3.28 29.77 -5.43
C GLY A 234 -3.19 30.67 -4.18
N PRO A 235 -4.04 31.70 -4.05
CA PRO A 235 -3.98 32.59 -2.88
C PRO A 235 -4.34 31.88 -1.57
N THR A 236 -5.29 30.95 -1.60
CA THR A 236 -5.79 30.25 -0.40
C THR A 236 -4.73 29.29 0.14
N LYS A 237 -4.17 28.45 -0.73
CA LYS A 237 -3.15 27.47 -0.33
C LYS A 237 -1.86 28.14 0.14
N GLU A 238 -1.45 29.24 -0.51
CA GLU A 238 -0.24 29.97 -0.15
C GLU A 238 -0.38 30.64 1.22
N ASN A 239 -1.54 31.24 1.50
CA ASN A 239 -1.81 31.83 2.82
C ASN A 239 -1.84 30.73 3.89
N PHE A 240 -2.52 29.62 3.61
CA PHE A 240 -2.61 28.50 4.54
C PHE A 240 -1.24 27.93 4.94
N LEU A 241 -0.32 27.80 3.98
CA LEU A 241 1.04 27.29 4.23
C LEU A 241 1.96 28.34 4.87
N ARG A 242 1.75 29.63 4.56
CA ARG A 242 2.59 30.74 5.05
C ARG A 242 2.30 31.11 6.49
N GLU A 243 1.03 31.04 6.89
CA GLU A 243 0.58 31.41 8.24
C GLU A 243 0.73 30.27 9.26
N GLU A 244 1.41 29.18 8.89
CA GLU A 244 1.78 28.07 9.77
C GLU A 244 0.60 27.43 10.55
N TYR A 245 -0.59 27.38 9.94
CA TYR A 245 -1.75 26.69 10.52
C TYR A 245 -1.56 25.19 10.70
N LEU A 246 -0.59 24.62 9.99
CA LEU A 246 -0.31 23.21 9.94
C LEU A 246 0.76 22.83 10.97
N ASP A 247 0.65 21.65 11.60
CA ASP A 247 1.70 21.13 12.49
C ASP A 247 3.06 21.08 11.75
N TYR A 248 4.12 21.52 12.42
CA TYR A 248 5.48 21.62 11.86
C TYR A 248 5.97 20.31 11.21
N ARG A 249 5.53 19.15 11.70
CA ARG A 249 5.89 17.84 11.13
C ARG A 249 5.27 17.64 9.76
N LEU A 250 4.03 18.10 9.57
CA LEU A 250 3.34 18.02 8.29
C LEU A 250 3.88 19.08 7.33
N GLN A 251 4.21 20.27 7.83
CA GLN A 251 4.68 21.38 7.01
C GLN A 251 6.05 21.08 6.39
N ASN A 252 6.95 20.45 7.17
CA ASN A 252 8.24 19.99 6.67
C ASN A 252 8.14 18.79 5.71
N ASN A 253 7.01 18.08 5.72
CA ASN A 253 6.77 16.91 4.88
C ASN A 253 5.89 17.23 3.65
N VAL A 254 5.69 18.51 3.31
CA VAL A 254 4.99 18.90 2.08
C VAL A 254 5.85 18.54 0.87
N ILE A 255 5.36 17.59 0.06
CA ILE A 255 6.03 17.12 -1.16
C ILE A 255 5.81 18.14 -2.28
N THR A 256 4.56 18.54 -2.50
CA THR A 256 4.19 19.45 -3.59
C THR A 256 2.92 20.22 -3.26
N THR A 257 2.73 21.33 -3.96
CA THR A 257 1.49 22.11 -3.92
C THR A 257 0.90 22.22 -5.32
N LEU A 258 -0.42 22.08 -5.45
CA LEU A 258 -1.11 22.06 -6.73
C LEU A 258 -2.20 23.12 -6.79
N ASP A 259 -2.30 23.82 -7.91
CA ASP A 259 -3.46 24.67 -8.19
C ASP A 259 -4.62 23.78 -8.61
N THR A 260 -5.71 23.82 -7.84
CA THR A 260 -6.96 23.10 -8.14
C THR A 260 -8.13 24.06 -8.14
N SER A 261 -9.14 23.72 -8.93
CA SER A 261 -10.35 24.54 -9.07
C SER A 261 -11.43 24.09 -8.09
N TYR A 262 -11.39 22.81 -7.71
CA TYR A 262 -12.32 22.21 -6.76
C TYR A 262 -11.66 21.98 -5.39
N SER A 263 -12.50 21.83 -4.39
CA SER A 263 -12.14 21.58 -2.99
C SER A 263 -12.96 20.42 -2.44
N GLY A 264 -12.78 20.07 -1.15
CA GLY A 264 -13.49 18.94 -0.55
C GLY A 264 -13.16 17.61 -1.23
N ASP A 265 -14.17 16.77 -1.40
CA ASP A 265 -14.04 15.43 -1.99
C ASP A 265 -13.63 15.48 -3.46
N GLU A 266 -14.19 16.41 -4.23
CA GLU A 266 -13.89 16.56 -5.66
C GLU A 266 -12.50 17.16 -5.87
N GLY A 267 -12.08 18.07 -4.99
CA GLY A 267 -10.72 18.59 -4.99
C GLY A 267 -9.67 17.50 -4.76
N ILE A 268 -9.93 16.53 -3.86
CA ILE A 268 -9.03 15.39 -3.65
C ILE A 268 -8.89 14.56 -4.94
N ARG A 269 -9.99 14.31 -5.66
CA ARG A 269 -9.95 13.59 -6.95
C ARG A 269 -9.11 14.36 -7.97
N GLU A 270 -9.35 15.66 -8.13
CA GLU A 270 -8.59 16.51 -9.06
C GLU A 270 -7.08 16.49 -8.76
N ILE A 271 -6.71 16.54 -7.48
CA ILE A 271 -5.31 16.45 -7.04
C ILE A 271 -4.69 15.12 -7.48
N ILE A 272 -5.38 14.00 -7.27
CA ILE A 272 -4.87 12.67 -7.60
C ILE A 272 -4.64 12.53 -9.10
N ASP A 273 -5.59 12.96 -9.92
CA ASP A 273 -5.46 12.92 -11.37
C ASP A 273 -4.24 13.73 -11.84
N LYS A 274 -4.06 14.94 -11.31
CA LYS A 274 -2.91 15.79 -11.61
C LYS A 274 -1.58 15.18 -11.15
N VAL A 275 -1.57 14.52 -10.01
CA VAL A 275 -0.36 13.88 -9.49
C VAL A 275 0.05 12.68 -10.34
N ASN A 276 -0.92 11.90 -10.80
CA ASN A 276 -0.68 10.78 -11.71
C ASN A 276 -0.14 11.27 -13.06
N ASP A 277 -0.71 12.34 -13.62
CA ASP A 277 -0.26 12.95 -14.87
C ASP A 277 1.16 13.53 -14.79
N GLN A 278 1.53 14.10 -13.64
CA GLN A 278 2.85 14.71 -13.43
C GLN A 278 3.94 13.70 -13.00
N GLY A 279 3.60 12.43 -12.77
CA GLY A 279 4.56 11.38 -12.41
C GLY A 279 5.25 11.58 -11.06
N VAL A 280 4.68 12.42 -10.17
CA VAL A 280 5.28 12.81 -8.87
C VAL A 280 5.38 11.62 -7.90
N MET A 281 4.74 10.48 -8.22
CA MET A 281 4.67 9.29 -7.38
C MET A 281 5.51 8.09 -7.83
N THR A 282 6.32 8.26 -8.88
CA THR A 282 7.32 7.26 -9.30
C THR A 282 8.60 7.37 -8.46
#